data_AF-A0A563DE71-F1
#
_entry.id   AF-A0A563DE71-F1
#
_cell.length_a   1.000
_cell.length_b   1.000
_cell.length_c   1.000
_cell.angle_alpha   90.00
_cell.angle_beta   90.00
_cell.angle_gamma   90.00
#
_symmetry.space_group_name_H-M   'P 1'
#
loop_
_entity.id
_entity.type
_entity.pdbx_description
1 polymer ?
#
loop_
_entity_poly.entity_id
_entity_poly.type
_entity_poly.pdbx_seq_one_letter_code
_entity_poly.pdbx_strand_id
1 'polypeptide(L)'
;MYRINRLGRNVLITADEVKYHAPCDSSVSERNIIQNIILAEERYITEAIGDDFYYDFIDKKNRMVTTSNQNDLLDKINESLESYGLRNIEKKELPIGILVNAIEFVDNEYYVQLWGNFLWKLTAECVDAMSTVTNWVKHTNQGQMLNAPKVIGTTAEANSADPKDIKFKMDHSVLDRINPFKQRMEEWICKRIQNYPLYNKECGKCNSQMDDYYRDKPTIKAQKSDIVLGVYN
;
A
#
# COMPACT_ATOMS: atom_id res chain seq x y z
N MET A 1 13.78 -2.05 -8.36
CA MET A 1 14.65 -1.18 -7.56
C MET A 1 15.21 -2.00 -6.41
N TYR A 2 16.53 -2.10 -6.26
CA TYR A 2 17.15 -2.87 -5.16
C TYR A 2 17.17 -2.03 -3.88
N ARG A 3 16.46 -2.47 -2.83
CA ARG A 3 16.42 -1.75 -1.56
C ARG A 3 16.62 -2.66 -0.37
N ILE A 4 17.26 -2.11 0.67
CA ILE A 4 17.45 -2.81 1.94
C ILE A 4 16.10 -2.92 2.64
N ASN A 5 15.73 -4.15 2.99
CA ASN A 5 14.57 -4.43 3.80
C ASN A 5 14.97 -4.48 5.29
N ARG A 6 14.50 -3.48 6.04
CA ARG A 6 14.80 -3.29 7.47
C ARG A 6 13.85 -4.03 8.41
N LEU A 7 12.82 -4.72 7.88
CA LEU A 7 11.78 -5.37 8.69
C LEU A 7 12.20 -6.73 9.24
N GLY A 8 13.25 -7.35 8.70
CA GLY A 8 13.66 -8.70 9.09
C GLY A 8 12.66 -9.80 8.70
N ARG A 9 11.69 -9.48 7.83
CA ARG A 9 10.69 -10.40 7.25
C ARG A 9 10.58 -10.13 5.76
N ASN A 10 10.32 -11.15 4.95
CA ASN A 10 10.03 -10.99 3.53
C ASN A 10 8.75 -10.14 3.35
N VAL A 11 8.86 -9.07 2.56
CA VAL A 11 7.75 -8.14 2.27
C VAL A 11 7.61 -7.92 0.77
N LEU A 12 6.45 -7.50 0.31
CA LEU A 12 6.25 -7.12 -1.09
C LEU A 12 6.81 -5.74 -1.37
N ILE A 13 6.71 -4.78 -0.44
CA ILE A 13 7.14 -3.40 -0.67
C ILE A 13 8.07 -2.89 0.43
N THR A 14 9.01 -2.03 0.06
CA THR A 14 9.89 -1.32 1.00
C THR A 14 9.35 0.07 1.35
N ALA A 15 9.80 0.63 2.47
CA ALA A 15 9.36 1.96 2.90
C ALA A 15 9.71 3.06 1.89
N ASP A 16 10.85 2.95 1.19
CA ASP A 16 11.25 3.89 0.14
C ASP A 16 10.31 3.84 -1.06
N GLU A 17 9.92 2.63 -1.50
CA GLU A 17 8.93 2.44 -2.56
C GLU A 17 7.57 3.03 -2.12
N VAL A 18 7.13 2.82 -0.88
CA VAL A 18 5.88 3.43 -0.37
C VAL A 18 5.94 4.94 -0.43
N LYS A 19 7.00 5.58 0.08
CA LYS A 19 7.15 7.05 0.07
C LYS A 19 7.16 7.63 -1.34
N TYR A 20 7.69 6.89 -2.31
CA TYR A 20 7.73 7.34 -3.70
C TYR A 20 6.38 7.17 -4.41
N HIS A 21 5.61 6.15 -4.04
CA HIS A 21 4.43 5.72 -4.78
C HIS A 21 3.09 6.12 -4.17
N ALA A 22 3.00 6.25 -2.86
CA ALA A 22 1.80 6.72 -2.16
C ALA A 22 1.86 8.24 -1.94
N PRO A 23 0.70 8.92 -1.80
CA PRO A 23 0.66 10.33 -1.45
C PRO A 23 0.90 10.52 0.06
N CYS A 24 1.94 9.90 0.60
CA CYS A 24 2.29 10.05 2.00
C CYS A 24 2.71 11.49 2.28
N ASP A 25 2.29 12.03 3.42
CA ASP A 25 2.79 13.31 3.89
C ASP A 25 4.30 13.20 4.15
N SER A 26 5.04 14.27 3.87
CA SER A 26 6.49 14.34 4.12
C SER A 26 6.84 14.22 5.61
N SER A 27 5.85 14.41 6.49
CA SER A 27 5.97 14.28 7.95
C SER A 27 5.84 12.84 8.47
N VAL A 28 5.45 11.87 7.63
CA VAL A 28 5.22 10.48 8.09
C VAL A 28 6.54 9.83 8.47
N SER A 29 6.64 9.39 9.72
CA SER A 29 7.81 8.65 10.20
C SER A 29 7.97 7.33 9.44
N GLU A 30 9.18 7.06 8.95
CA GLU A 30 9.54 5.79 8.29
C GLU A 30 9.23 4.58 9.16
N ARG A 31 9.35 4.72 10.49
CA ARG A 31 9.00 3.65 11.44
C ARG A 31 7.52 3.27 11.36
N ASN A 32 6.63 4.25 11.18
CA ASN A 32 5.20 3.99 11.04
C ASN A 32 4.91 3.29 9.71
N ILE A 33 5.55 3.72 8.62
CA ILE A 33 5.42 3.08 7.30
C ILE A 33 5.86 1.62 7.38
N ILE A 34 7.03 1.36 7.97
CA ILE A 34 7.58 0.02 8.20
C ILE A 34 6.56 -0.88 8.93
N GLN A 35 5.99 -0.42 10.04
CA GLN A 35 5.00 -1.22 10.78
C GLN A 35 3.71 -1.43 9.98
N ASN A 36 3.27 -0.42 9.23
CA ASN A 36 2.06 -0.47 8.43
C ASN A 36 2.19 -1.34 7.17
N ILE A 37 3.41 -1.57 6.66
CA ILE A 37 3.66 -2.53 5.57
C ILE A 37 3.14 -3.91 5.95
N ILE A 38 3.49 -4.43 7.13
CA ILE A 38 3.07 -5.76 7.59
C ILE A 38 1.53 -5.84 7.63
N LEU A 39 0.89 -4.85 8.27
CA LEU A 39 -0.56 -4.85 8.44
C LEU A 39 -1.31 -4.69 7.12
N ALA A 40 -0.79 -3.86 6.21
CA ALA A 40 -1.40 -3.63 4.91
C ALA A 40 -1.30 -4.87 4.02
N GLU A 41 -0.14 -5.53 4.01
CA GLU A 41 0.06 -6.76 3.26
C GLU A 41 -0.87 -7.87 3.75
N GLU A 42 -0.93 -8.10 5.07
CA GLU A 42 -1.78 -9.14 5.67
C GLU A 42 -3.28 -8.88 5.49
N ARG A 43 -3.72 -7.63 5.61
CA ARG A 43 -5.16 -7.30 5.56
C ARG A 43 -5.70 -7.15 4.16
N TYR A 44 -4.95 -6.54 3.25
CA TYR A 44 -5.47 -6.18 1.93
C TYR A 44 -4.86 -7.04 0.82
N ILE A 45 -3.55 -7.23 0.84
CA ILE A 45 -2.85 -7.83 -0.30
C ILE A 45 -3.00 -9.34 -0.29
N THR A 46 -2.69 -10.01 0.82
CA THR A 46 -2.90 -11.45 1.00
C THR A 46 -4.36 -11.81 0.70
N GLU A 47 -5.32 -10.99 1.14
CA GLU A 47 -6.74 -11.19 0.82
C GLU A 47 -7.06 -11.02 -0.67
N ALA A 48 -6.36 -10.14 -1.39
CA ALA A 48 -6.62 -9.84 -2.80
C ALA A 48 -6.00 -10.87 -3.77
N ILE A 49 -4.80 -11.38 -3.48
CA ILE A 49 -4.08 -12.30 -4.38
C ILE A 49 -4.06 -13.76 -3.91
N GLY A 50 -4.44 -14.02 -2.66
CA GLY A 50 -4.38 -15.33 -2.03
C GLY A 50 -3.03 -15.61 -1.36
N ASP A 51 -3.08 -16.42 -0.29
CA ASP A 51 -1.94 -16.70 0.59
C ASP A 51 -0.76 -17.33 -0.16
N ASP A 52 -1.00 -18.41 -0.90
CA ASP A 52 0.07 -19.16 -1.59
C ASP A 52 0.79 -18.29 -2.61
N PHE A 53 0.05 -17.49 -3.38
CA PHE A 53 0.64 -16.56 -4.33
C PHE A 53 1.41 -15.44 -3.61
N TYR A 54 0.86 -14.89 -2.54
CA TYR A 54 1.56 -13.87 -1.74
C TYR A 54 2.92 -14.39 -1.23
N TYR A 55 2.96 -15.58 -0.62
CA TYR A 55 4.19 -16.15 -0.07
C TYR A 55 5.22 -16.48 -1.16
N ASP A 56 4.80 -17.08 -2.27
CA ASP A 56 5.70 -17.35 -3.40
C ASP A 56 6.28 -16.06 -4.01
N PHE A 57 5.50 -14.99 -4.05
CA PHE A 57 5.97 -13.71 -4.59
C PHE A 57 6.98 -13.04 -3.65
N ILE A 58 6.71 -12.96 -2.35
CA ILE A 58 7.68 -12.36 -1.41
C ILE A 58 8.98 -13.15 -1.36
N ASP A 59 8.95 -14.48 -1.47
CA ASP A 59 10.16 -15.29 -1.45
C ASP A 59 11.02 -15.08 -2.69
N LYS A 60 10.41 -14.81 -3.85
CA LYS A 60 11.14 -14.45 -5.07
C LYS A 60 11.69 -13.02 -5.03
N LYS A 61 10.94 -12.08 -4.43
CA LYS A 61 11.31 -10.65 -4.39
C LYS A 61 12.36 -10.34 -3.31
N ASN A 62 12.54 -11.20 -2.31
CA ASN A 62 13.47 -10.96 -1.21
C ASN A 62 14.66 -11.94 -1.28
N ARG A 63 15.88 -11.42 -1.20
CA ARG A 63 17.10 -12.23 -1.10
C ARG A 63 17.88 -11.88 0.15
N MET A 64 18.32 -12.90 0.88
CA MET A 64 19.18 -12.73 2.04
C MET A 64 20.64 -12.46 1.61
N VAL A 65 21.26 -11.50 2.26
CA VAL A 65 22.68 -11.18 2.12
C VAL A 65 23.49 -12.27 2.80
N THR A 66 24.36 -12.91 2.03
CA THR A 66 25.33 -13.91 2.46
C THR A 66 26.74 -13.43 2.13
N THR A 67 27.76 -14.05 2.70
CA THR A 67 29.16 -13.73 2.37
C THR A 67 29.45 -13.85 0.87
N SER A 68 28.77 -14.76 0.16
CA SER A 68 29.00 -15.04 -1.25
C SER A 68 28.39 -14.01 -2.20
N ASN A 69 27.25 -13.41 -1.85
CA ASN A 69 26.50 -12.49 -2.72
C ASN A 69 26.58 -11.02 -2.29
N GLN A 70 27.19 -10.72 -1.14
CA GLN A 70 27.19 -9.38 -0.54
C GLN A 70 27.75 -8.31 -1.49
N ASN A 71 28.85 -8.60 -2.20
CA ASN A 71 29.45 -7.62 -3.11
C ASN A 71 28.55 -7.39 -4.35
N ASP A 72 28.01 -8.45 -4.95
CA ASP A 72 27.07 -8.37 -6.09
C ASP A 72 25.81 -7.57 -5.72
N LEU A 73 25.25 -7.81 -4.53
CA LEU A 73 24.09 -7.07 -4.03
C LEU A 73 24.44 -5.60 -3.74
N LEU A 74 25.64 -5.33 -3.21
CA LEU A 74 26.10 -3.97 -2.93
C LEU A 74 26.23 -3.16 -4.23
N ASP A 75 26.82 -3.75 -5.26
CA ASP A 75 26.99 -3.12 -6.57
C ASP A 75 25.62 -2.81 -7.19
N LYS A 76 24.71 -3.78 -7.21
CA LYS A 76 23.32 -3.61 -7.70
C LYS A 76 22.53 -2.54 -6.94
N ILE A 77 22.69 -2.47 -5.61
CA ILE A 77 22.05 -1.43 -4.81
C ILE A 77 22.63 -0.06 -5.18
N ASN A 78 23.95 0.07 -5.27
CA ASN A 78 24.61 1.34 -5.57
C ASN A 78 24.29 1.84 -6.98
N GLU A 79 24.29 0.97 -7.99
CA GLU A 79 23.81 1.29 -9.34
C GLU A 79 22.36 1.82 -9.31
N SER A 80 21.50 1.16 -8.52
CA SER A 80 20.10 1.56 -8.32
C SER A 80 19.92 2.78 -7.39
N LEU A 81 20.94 3.27 -6.70
CA LEU A 81 20.89 4.50 -5.92
C LEU A 81 21.38 5.68 -6.77
N GLU A 82 22.44 5.46 -7.55
CA GLU A 82 23.01 6.43 -8.47
C GLU A 82 21.98 6.87 -9.52
N SER A 83 21.19 5.93 -10.07
CA SER A 83 20.12 6.25 -11.02
C SER A 83 19.01 7.16 -10.46
N TYR A 84 18.92 7.29 -9.13
CA TYR A 84 17.96 8.15 -8.43
C TYR A 84 18.64 9.34 -7.74
N GLY A 85 19.94 9.55 -7.93
CA GLY A 85 20.70 10.63 -7.30
C GLY A 85 20.82 10.49 -5.78
N LEU A 86 20.75 9.26 -5.26
CA LEU A 86 20.89 8.96 -3.83
C LEU A 86 22.33 8.59 -3.48
N ARG A 87 22.70 8.74 -2.20
CA ARG A 87 24.04 8.39 -1.70
C ARG A 87 24.25 6.88 -1.77
N ASN A 88 25.37 6.46 -2.36
CA ASN A 88 25.84 5.08 -2.31
C ASN A 88 26.05 4.60 -0.87
N ILE A 89 25.76 3.34 -0.64
CA ILE A 89 25.95 2.68 0.64
C ILE A 89 27.31 1.97 0.68
N GLU A 90 27.87 1.89 1.88
CA GLU A 90 29.08 1.12 2.14
C GLU A 90 28.75 -0.31 2.55
N LYS A 91 29.72 -1.22 2.39
CA LYS A 91 29.60 -2.63 2.81
C LYS A 91 29.15 -2.82 4.27
N LYS A 92 29.54 -1.90 5.17
CA LYS A 92 29.14 -1.89 6.58
C LYS A 92 27.63 -1.65 6.77
N GLU A 93 26.98 -1.01 5.81
CA GLU A 93 25.54 -0.71 5.81
C GLU A 93 24.70 -1.87 5.24
N LEU A 94 25.35 -2.89 4.66
CA LEU A 94 24.74 -4.13 4.17
C LEU A 94 25.32 -5.36 4.88
N PRO A 95 25.10 -5.53 6.21
CA PRO A 95 25.58 -6.70 6.94
C PRO A 95 24.93 -8.00 6.45
N ILE A 96 25.62 -9.11 6.68
CA ILE A 96 25.15 -10.48 6.41
C ILE A 96 23.88 -10.74 7.23
N GLY A 97 22.90 -11.43 6.62
CA GLY A 97 21.61 -11.76 7.23
C GLY A 97 20.51 -10.73 6.99
N ILE A 98 20.82 -9.55 6.43
CA ILE A 98 19.81 -8.59 5.99
C ILE A 98 19.14 -9.07 4.70
N LEU A 99 17.89 -8.66 4.49
CA LEU A 99 17.14 -8.91 3.26
C LEU A 99 17.28 -7.72 2.31
N VAL A 100 17.48 -8.01 1.03
CA VAL A 100 17.35 -7.06 -0.07
C VAL A 100 16.09 -7.40 -0.83
N ASN A 101 15.25 -6.39 -1.05
CA ASN A 101 14.02 -6.51 -1.81
C ASN A 101 14.21 -5.88 -3.20
N ALA A 102 13.85 -6.61 -4.26
CA ALA A 102 13.91 -6.11 -5.62
C ALA A 102 12.96 -6.90 -6.54
N ILE A 103 12.24 -6.21 -7.41
CA ILE A 103 11.41 -6.88 -8.44
C ILE A 103 12.29 -7.58 -9.48
N GLU A 104 13.52 -7.11 -9.67
CA GLU A 104 14.52 -7.66 -10.57
C GLU A 104 14.99 -9.07 -10.19
N PHE A 105 14.69 -9.54 -8.97
CA PHE A 105 14.95 -10.93 -8.58
C PHE A 105 13.92 -11.92 -9.11
N VAL A 106 12.81 -11.43 -9.66
CA VAL A 106 11.65 -12.23 -10.06
C VAL A 106 11.74 -12.53 -11.56
N ASP A 107 12.02 -13.79 -11.90
CA ASP A 107 12.20 -14.22 -13.29
C ASP A 107 10.87 -14.38 -14.05
N ASN A 108 9.75 -14.52 -13.33
CA ASN A 108 8.44 -14.67 -13.96
C ASN A 108 7.93 -13.32 -14.48
N GLU A 109 7.92 -13.16 -15.80
CA GLU A 109 7.47 -11.94 -16.47
C GLU A 109 6.05 -11.52 -16.07
N TYR A 110 5.13 -12.46 -15.89
CA TYR A 110 3.75 -12.17 -15.47
C TYR A 110 3.67 -11.61 -14.05
N TYR A 111 4.60 -11.98 -13.16
CA TYR A 111 4.68 -11.41 -11.82
C TYR A 111 5.24 -9.99 -11.88
N VAL A 112 6.26 -9.77 -12.72
CA VAL A 112 6.83 -8.44 -12.97
C VAL A 112 5.79 -7.50 -13.58
N GLN A 113 4.98 -7.97 -14.54
CA GLN A 113 3.89 -7.20 -15.13
C GLN A 113 2.77 -6.92 -14.11
N LEU A 114 2.40 -7.89 -13.28
CA LEU A 114 1.40 -7.69 -12.22
C LEU A 114 1.88 -6.64 -11.23
N TRP A 115 3.15 -6.72 -10.83
CA TRP A 115 3.81 -5.72 -10.00
C TRP A 115 3.69 -4.36 -10.67
N GLY A 116 4.31 -4.18 -11.84
CA GLY A 116 4.44 -2.92 -12.57
C GLY A 116 3.13 -2.24 -12.95
N ASN A 117 2.06 -3.00 -13.16
CA ASN A 117 0.76 -2.45 -13.52
C ASN A 117 -0.13 -2.19 -12.30
N PHE A 118 -0.03 -3.03 -11.25
CA PHE A 118 -0.98 -3.01 -10.14
C PHE A 118 -0.32 -3.09 -8.77
N LEU A 119 0.33 -4.21 -8.44
CA LEU A 119 0.60 -4.55 -7.04
C LEU A 119 1.48 -3.53 -6.32
N TRP A 120 2.46 -2.89 -6.97
CA TRP A 120 3.29 -1.89 -6.27
C TRP A 120 2.45 -0.71 -5.78
N LYS A 121 1.54 -0.23 -6.64
CA LYS A 121 0.69 0.93 -6.34
C LYS A 121 -0.38 0.54 -5.33
N LEU A 122 -1.03 -0.60 -5.53
CA LEU A 122 -2.04 -1.09 -4.59
C LEU A 122 -1.45 -1.25 -3.18
N THR A 123 -0.27 -1.87 -3.07
CA THR A 123 0.40 -2.07 -1.78
C THR A 123 0.76 -0.73 -1.14
N ALA A 124 1.32 0.21 -1.90
CA ALA A 124 1.65 1.54 -1.39
C ALA A 124 0.41 2.29 -0.85
N GLU A 125 -0.71 2.26 -1.58
CA GLU A 125 -1.96 2.89 -1.16
C GLU A 125 -2.56 2.22 0.09
N CYS A 126 -2.44 0.90 0.22
CA CYS A 126 -2.89 0.18 1.42
C CYS A 126 -2.07 0.58 2.64
N VAL A 127 -0.75 0.76 2.50
CA VAL A 127 0.12 1.23 3.59
C VAL A 127 -0.21 2.67 4.00
N ASP A 128 -0.50 3.54 3.04
CA ASP A 128 -0.93 4.92 3.31
C ASP A 128 -2.30 4.98 4.01
N ALA A 129 -3.26 4.15 3.57
CA ALA A 129 -4.55 4.02 4.23
C ALA A 129 -4.41 3.57 5.69
N MET A 130 -3.51 2.61 5.97
CA MET A 130 -3.18 2.19 7.34
C MET A 130 -2.49 3.30 8.15
N SER A 131 -1.79 4.22 7.48
CA SER A 131 -1.14 5.37 8.10
C SER A 131 -2.07 6.56 8.34
N THR A 132 -3.28 6.54 7.77
CA THR A 132 -4.23 7.67 7.82
C THR A 132 -4.58 8.08 9.25
N VAL A 133 -4.83 7.11 10.15
CA VAL A 133 -5.20 7.40 11.54
C VAL A 133 -4.06 8.05 12.30
N THR A 134 -2.83 7.53 12.19
CA THR A 134 -1.65 8.11 12.85
C THR A 134 -1.26 9.48 12.31
N ASN A 135 -1.56 9.73 11.03
CA ASN A 135 -1.27 11.02 10.40
C ASN A 135 -2.31 12.08 10.75
N TRP A 136 -3.55 11.69 11.04
CA TRP A 136 -4.62 12.61 11.41
C TRP A 136 -4.76 12.79 12.91
N VAL A 137 -4.38 11.80 13.72
CA VAL A 137 -4.61 11.77 15.15
C VAL A 137 -3.31 11.47 15.90
N LYS A 138 -2.96 12.36 16.82
CA LYS A 138 -1.87 12.17 17.78
C LYS A 138 -2.43 11.81 19.14
N HIS A 139 -1.90 10.74 19.71
CA HIS A 139 -2.11 10.43 21.12
C HIS A 139 -1.28 11.39 21.98
N THR A 140 -1.95 12.21 22.77
CA THR A 140 -1.34 13.08 23.79
C THR A 140 -1.79 12.62 25.17
N ASN A 141 -1.17 13.16 26.22
CA ASN A 141 -1.58 12.91 27.61
C ASN A 141 -3.01 13.41 27.91
N GLN A 142 -3.61 14.18 27.00
CA GLN A 142 -4.97 14.71 27.09
C GLN A 142 -5.98 13.94 26.22
N GLY A 143 -5.54 12.91 25.47
CA GLY A 143 -6.39 12.11 24.59
C GLY A 143 -5.94 12.11 23.13
N GLN A 144 -6.84 11.72 22.22
CA GLN A 144 -6.60 11.72 20.77
C GLN A 144 -6.90 13.10 20.17
N MET A 145 -5.87 13.78 19.67
CA MET A 145 -5.96 15.14 19.12
C MET A 145 -5.67 15.15 17.62
N LEU A 146 -6.32 16.03 16.85
CA LEU A 146 -6.07 16.17 15.42
C LEU A 146 -4.67 16.78 15.15
N ASN A 147 -3.93 16.23 14.19
CA ASN A 147 -2.63 16.75 13.74
C ASN A 147 -2.76 18.03 12.89
N ALA A 148 -3.93 18.34 12.35
CA ALA A 148 -4.21 19.56 11.59
C ALA A 148 -5.40 20.32 12.21
N PRO A 149 -5.25 21.60 12.60
CA PRO A 149 -6.39 22.39 13.05
C PRO A 149 -7.32 22.71 11.87
N LYS A 150 -8.63 22.47 12.04
CA LYS A 150 -9.69 22.83 11.07
C LYS A 150 -9.92 24.36 10.95
N VAL A 151 -9.14 25.21 11.62
CA VAL A 151 -9.51 26.61 11.87
C VAL A 151 -8.54 27.59 11.20
N ILE A 152 -9.02 28.28 10.14
CA ILE A 152 -8.46 29.57 9.72
C ILE A 152 -9.03 30.61 10.69
N GLY A 153 -8.40 30.76 11.85
CA GLY A 153 -8.87 31.63 12.93
C GLY A 153 -7.95 31.54 14.13
N THR A 154 -7.68 32.69 14.74
CA THR A 154 -6.58 33.03 15.65
C THR A 154 -6.56 32.35 17.03
N THR A 155 -7.13 31.15 17.18
CA THR A 155 -7.00 30.32 18.38
C THR A 155 -6.70 28.88 17.99
N ALA A 156 -5.40 28.56 17.95
CA ALA A 156 -4.89 27.21 17.73
C ALA A 156 -5.07 26.36 18.99
N GLU A 157 -6.32 26.06 19.35
CA GLU A 157 -6.62 24.99 20.31
C GLU A 157 -6.86 23.70 19.52
N ALA A 158 -6.11 22.65 19.89
CA ALA A 158 -6.12 21.39 19.19
C ALA A 158 -7.45 20.65 19.45
N ASN A 159 -8.24 20.49 18.39
CA ASN A 159 -9.53 19.82 18.43
C ASN A 159 -9.36 18.30 18.55
N SER A 160 -10.23 17.65 19.34
CA SER A 160 -10.33 16.18 19.38
C SER A 160 -10.89 15.65 18.04
N ALA A 161 -10.41 14.49 17.63
CA ALA A 161 -10.92 13.82 16.43
C ALA A 161 -12.19 13.03 16.77
N ASP A 162 -13.31 13.29 16.09
CA ASP A 162 -14.50 12.45 16.19
C ASP A 162 -14.26 11.12 15.43
N PRO A 163 -14.53 9.94 16.04
CA PRO A 163 -14.48 8.65 15.36
C PRO A 163 -15.18 8.61 13.99
N LYS A 164 -16.23 9.42 13.77
CA LYS A 164 -16.94 9.52 12.49
C LYS A 164 -16.08 10.12 11.38
N ASP A 165 -15.30 11.15 11.68
CA ASP A 165 -14.42 11.82 10.70
C ASP A 165 -13.27 10.89 10.29
N ILE A 166 -12.72 10.15 11.26
CA ILE A 166 -11.67 9.14 11.02
C ILE A 166 -12.22 8.03 10.12
N LYS A 167 -13.40 7.50 10.47
CA LYS A 167 -14.06 6.45 9.69
C LYS A 167 -14.36 6.91 8.27
N PHE A 168 -14.93 8.10 8.09
CA PHE A 168 -15.20 8.65 6.76
C PHE A 168 -13.94 8.71 5.88
N LYS A 169 -12.81 9.13 6.44
CA LYS A 169 -11.53 9.19 5.71
C LYS A 169 -10.98 7.82 5.37
N MET A 170 -11.03 6.87 6.32
CA MET A 170 -10.62 5.49 6.05
C MET A 170 -11.51 4.86 4.97
N ASP A 171 -12.83 5.03 5.08
CA ASP A 171 -13.80 4.53 4.11
C ASP A 171 -13.55 5.12 2.72
N HIS A 172 -13.28 6.43 2.61
CA HIS A 172 -12.94 7.07 1.34
C HIS A 172 -11.61 6.54 0.75
N SER A 173 -10.57 6.33 1.56
CA SER A 173 -9.31 5.75 1.08
C SER A 173 -9.50 4.32 0.56
N VAL A 174 -10.31 3.51 1.26
CA VAL A 174 -10.57 2.12 0.87
C VAL A 174 -11.51 2.04 -0.34
N LEU A 175 -12.67 2.70 -0.27
CA LEU A 175 -13.72 2.58 -1.28
C LEU A 175 -13.36 3.27 -2.60
N ASP A 176 -12.73 4.44 -2.56
CA ASP A 176 -12.50 5.23 -3.78
C ASP A 176 -11.13 4.96 -4.41
N ARG A 177 -10.15 4.48 -3.64
CA ARG A 177 -8.77 4.30 -4.13
C ARG A 177 -8.35 2.83 -4.17
N ILE A 178 -8.52 2.10 -3.07
CA ILE A 178 -8.05 0.71 -2.96
C ILE A 178 -8.96 -0.25 -3.73
N ASN A 179 -10.28 -0.21 -3.49
CA ASN A 179 -11.23 -1.18 -4.07
C ASN A 179 -11.28 -1.15 -5.61
N PRO A 180 -11.38 0.00 -6.28
CA PRO A 180 -11.41 0.03 -7.75
C PRO A 180 -10.10 -0.46 -8.36
N PHE A 181 -9.00 -0.31 -7.61
CA PHE A 181 -7.69 -0.75 -8.03
C PHE A 181 -7.51 -2.27 -7.82
N LYS A 182 -7.97 -2.80 -6.68
CA LYS A 182 -8.07 -4.25 -6.40
C LYS A 182 -8.92 -4.96 -7.44
N GLN A 183 -10.10 -4.43 -7.76
CA GLN A 183 -10.99 -5.04 -8.76
C GLN A 183 -10.33 -5.12 -10.16
N ARG A 184 -9.71 -4.03 -10.63
CA ARG A 184 -9.01 -4.05 -11.93
C ARG A 184 -7.84 -5.02 -11.96
N MET A 185 -7.16 -5.20 -10.83
CA MET A 185 -6.09 -6.18 -10.69
C MET A 185 -6.64 -7.61 -10.78
N GLU A 186 -7.71 -7.93 -10.05
CA GLU A 186 -8.38 -9.23 -10.08
C GLU A 186 -8.87 -9.57 -11.50
N GLU A 187 -9.52 -8.62 -12.18
CA GLU A 187 -9.93 -8.79 -13.58
C GLU A 187 -8.75 -9.07 -14.52
N TRP A 188 -7.60 -8.43 -14.28
CA TRP A 188 -6.40 -8.61 -15.10
C TRP A 188 -5.77 -9.99 -14.88
N ILE A 189 -5.70 -10.46 -13.62
CA ILE A 189 -5.25 -11.81 -13.27
C ILE A 189 -6.19 -12.84 -13.89
N CYS A 190 -7.50 -12.65 -13.76
CA CYS A 190 -8.49 -13.59 -14.27
C CYS A 190 -8.48 -13.74 -15.80
N LYS A 191 -8.22 -12.66 -16.54
CA LYS A 191 -8.00 -12.72 -18.00
C LYS A 191 -6.75 -13.52 -18.39
N ARG A 192 -5.84 -13.77 -17.45
CA ARG A 192 -4.54 -14.43 -17.64
C ARG A 192 -4.33 -15.57 -16.64
N ILE A 193 -5.40 -16.19 -16.14
CA ILE A 193 -5.35 -17.11 -14.99
C ILE A 193 -4.37 -18.27 -15.19
N GLN A 194 -4.17 -18.72 -16.44
CA GLN A 194 -3.20 -19.75 -16.80
C GLN A 194 -1.76 -19.44 -16.38
N ASN A 195 -1.42 -18.14 -16.25
CA ASN A 195 -0.10 -17.67 -15.83
C ASN A 195 0.02 -17.46 -14.31
N TYR A 196 -1.07 -17.65 -13.57
CA TYR A 196 -1.15 -17.47 -12.12
C TYR A 196 -1.68 -18.74 -11.43
N PRO A 197 -0.93 -19.85 -11.46
CA PRO A 197 -1.39 -21.14 -10.92
C PRO A 197 -1.64 -21.13 -9.41
N LEU A 198 -1.00 -20.21 -8.67
CA LEU A 198 -1.14 -20.05 -7.23
C LEU A 198 -2.28 -19.09 -6.83
N TYR A 199 -2.92 -18.42 -7.81
CA TYR A 199 -4.05 -17.55 -7.54
C TYR A 199 -5.29 -18.39 -7.30
N ASN A 200 -5.78 -18.39 -6.06
CA ASN A 200 -6.83 -19.29 -5.58
C ASN A 200 -8.21 -18.63 -5.44
N LYS A 201 -8.35 -17.36 -5.84
CA LYS A 201 -9.63 -16.65 -5.79
C LYS A 201 -10.48 -17.00 -7.00
N GLU A 202 -11.78 -17.08 -6.76
CA GLU A 202 -12.75 -17.32 -7.83
C GLU A 202 -12.75 -16.15 -8.80
N CYS A 203 -12.41 -16.43 -10.07
CA CYS A 203 -12.63 -15.51 -11.16
C CYS A 203 -14.13 -15.46 -11.49
N GLY A 204 -14.88 -14.69 -10.70
CA GLY A 204 -16.30 -14.45 -10.92
C GLY A 204 -16.53 -13.93 -12.33
N LYS A 205 -17.27 -14.69 -13.15
CA LYS A 205 -17.61 -14.46 -14.58
C LYS A 205 -17.03 -13.18 -15.20
N CYS A 206 -15.70 -13.10 -15.36
CA CYS A 206 -15.04 -11.98 -16.04
C CYS A 206 -15.35 -11.96 -17.56
N ASN A 207 -16.21 -12.87 -18.03
CA ASN A 207 -16.67 -13.02 -19.41
C ASN A 207 -18.15 -12.63 -19.61
N SER A 208 -18.90 -12.23 -18.56
CA SER A 208 -20.26 -11.70 -18.75
C SER A 208 -20.25 -10.20 -18.54
N GLN A 209 -20.09 -9.49 -19.66
CA GLN A 209 -20.60 -8.14 -19.94
C GLN A 209 -20.28 -7.04 -18.93
N MET A 210 -19.55 -6.03 -19.42
CA MET A 210 -19.52 -4.65 -18.90
C MET A 210 -20.92 -4.01 -18.73
N ASP A 211 -22.02 -4.70 -19.07
CA ASP A 211 -23.38 -4.15 -19.08
C ASP A 211 -24.09 -4.21 -17.71
N ASP A 212 -23.69 -5.11 -16.79
CA ASP A 212 -24.36 -5.21 -15.47
C ASP A 212 -23.79 -4.23 -14.42
N TYR A 213 -22.60 -3.67 -14.64
CA TYR A 213 -21.98 -2.73 -13.69
C TYR A 213 -22.74 -1.39 -13.58
N TYR A 214 -23.58 -1.05 -14.56
CA TYR A 214 -24.50 0.10 -14.44
C TYR A 214 -25.89 -0.25 -13.90
N ARG A 215 -26.24 -1.53 -13.76
CA ARG A 215 -27.53 -1.97 -13.21
C ARG A 215 -27.50 -2.18 -11.71
N ASP A 216 -26.40 -2.72 -11.19
CA ASP A 216 -26.25 -3.00 -9.75
C ASP A 216 -25.40 -1.95 -9.05
N LYS A 217 -25.73 -0.67 -9.24
CA LYS A 217 -25.51 0.26 -8.13
C LYS A 217 -26.35 -0.29 -6.98
N PRO A 218 -25.79 -0.55 -5.77
CA PRO A 218 -26.64 -0.44 -4.60
C PRO A 218 -27.24 0.95 -4.70
N THR A 219 -28.56 1.02 -4.87
CA THR A 219 -29.29 2.23 -4.51
C THR A 219 -28.74 2.55 -3.15
N ILE A 220 -28.02 3.66 -3.06
CA ILE A 220 -27.75 4.31 -1.79
C ILE A 220 -29.14 4.34 -1.17
N LYS A 221 -29.41 3.44 -0.21
CA LYS A 221 -30.52 3.66 0.70
C LYS A 221 -30.13 4.98 1.30
N ALA A 222 -30.73 6.05 0.76
CA ALA A 222 -30.65 7.36 1.34
C ALA A 222 -30.97 7.11 2.81
N GLN A 223 -29.95 7.15 3.65
CA GLN A 223 -30.21 7.43 5.04
C GLN A 223 -30.92 8.77 4.97
N LYS A 224 -32.21 8.76 5.35
CA LYS A 224 -32.98 9.96 5.62
C LYS A 224 -32.22 10.76 6.66
N SER A 225 -31.27 11.57 6.21
CA SER A 225 -30.89 12.80 6.87
C SER A 225 -31.53 13.89 6.04
N ASP A 226 -32.63 14.41 6.55
CA ASP A 226 -33.35 15.54 6.01
C ASP A 226 -32.38 16.69 5.72
N ILE A 227 -32.05 16.87 4.45
CA ILE A 227 -31.51 18.12 3.94
C ILE A 227 -32.75 18.94 3.56
N VAL A 228 -33.27 19.70 4.52
CA VAL A 228 -34.18 20.82 4.24
C VAL A 228 -33.30 21.96 3.74
N LEU A 229 -33.24 22.15 2.41
CA LEU A 229 -32.73 23.36 1.78
C LEU A 229 -33.90 24.13 1.17
N GLY A 230 -34.04 25.39 1.59
CA GLY A 230 -35.05 26.37 1.13
C GLY A 230 -36.22 26.48 2.10
N VAL A 231 -36.61 27.65 2.60
CA VAL A 231 -36.81 28.90 1.87
C VAL A 231 -36.59 30.10 2.82
N TYR A 232 -35.71 31.02 2.43
CA TYR A 232 -35.84 32.42 2.82
C TYR A 232 -36.93 33.04 1.93
N ASN A 233 -37.97 33.57 2.55
CA ASN A 233 -38.75 34.73 2.12
C ASN A 233 -39.46 35.29 3.35
#